data_AF-A0A1D6IKX9-F1
#
_entry.id   AF-A0A1D6IKX9-F1
#
_cell.length_a   1.000
_cell.length_b   1.000
_cell.length_c   1.000
_cell.angle_alpha   90.00
_cell.angle_beta   90.00
_cell.angle_gamma   90.00
#
_symmetry.space_group_name_H-M   'P 1'
#
loop_
_entity.id
_entity.type
_entity.pdbx_description
1 polymer ?
#
loop_
_entity_poly.entity_id
_entity_poly.type
_entity_poly.pdbx_seq_one_letter_code
_entity_poly.pdbx_strand_id
1 'polypeptide(L)' 'MLPTFVNWSTYGAVTPIQDQGDCGSCWAFGVTGLIEAAHFIRNKELIKLSEQHLIDGNNLGNLDANMDHAPRP' A
#
# COMPACT_ATOMS: atom_id res chain seq x y z
N MET A 1 -12.01 25.50 -8.33
CA MET A 1 -10.90 25.29 -9.28
C MET A 1 -10.06 24.14 -8.74
N LEU A 2 -9.75 23.14 -9.56
CA LEU A 2 -8.83 22.06 -9.19
C LEU A 2 -7.45 22.34 -9.80
N PRO A 3 -6.36 21.92 -9.15
CA PRO A 3 -5.03 22.02 -9.72
C PRO A 3 -4.90 21.20 -11.01
N THR A 4 -4.11 21.71 -11.98
CA THR A 4 -3.82 21.03 -13.25
C THR A 4 -2.81 19.90 -13.10
N PHE A 5 -2.03 19.91 -12.02
CA PHE A 5 -1.02 18.90 -11.70
C PHE A 5 -0.88 18.74 -10.19
N VAL A 6 -0.85 17.49 -9.72
CA VAL A 6 -0.60 17.16 -8.31
C VAL A 6 0.35 15.99 -8.25
N ASN A 7 1.44 16.14 -7.51
CA ASN A 7 2.34 15.05 -7.17
C ASN A 7 2.42 14.90 -5.65
N TRP A 8 1.72 13.91 -5.08
CA TRP A 8 1.68 13.69 -3.63
C TRP A 8 3.05 13.34 -3.01
N SER A 9 3.98 12.77 -3.79
CA SER A 9 5.32 12.45 -3.30
C SER A 9 6.12 13.71 -2.92
N THR A 10 5.98 14.80 -3.68
CA THR A 10 6.68 16.06 -3.37
C THR A 10 6.16 16.75 -2.11
N TYR A 11 4.98 16.34 -1.63
CA TYR A 11 4.39 16.84 -0.39
C TYR A 11 4.71 15.97 0.83
N GLY A 12 5.50 14.88 0.66
CA GLY A 12 5.82 13.95 1.74
C GLY A 12 4.70 12.97 2.10
N ALA A 13 3.67 12.84 1.24
CA ALA A 13 2.51 11.98 1.48
C ALA A 13 2.68 10.53 0.98
N VAL A 14 3.88 10.18 0.50
CA VAL A 14 4.15 8.88 -0.11
C VAL A 14 5.42 8.32 0.53
N THR A 15 5.37 7.08 1.00
CA THR A 15 6.51 6.34 1.53
C THR A 15 7.52 6.02 0.42
N PRO A 16 8.79 5.72 0.76
CA PRO A 16 9.76 5.24 -0.22
C PRO A 16 9.25 4.00 -0.98
N ILE A 17 9.77 3.78 -2.18
CA ILE A 17 9.47 2.59 -2.97
C ILE A 17 9.77 1.34 -2.14
N GLN A 18 8.82 0.41 -2.13
CA GLN A 18 8.92 -0.86 -1.42
C GLN A 18 9.04 -2.04 -2.39
N ASP A 19 9.42 -3.21 -1.87
CA ASP A 19 9.64 -4.43 -2.66
C ASP A 19 8.77 -5.58 -2.12
N GLN A 20 7.95 -6.17 -3.00
CA GLN A 20 7.09 -7.30 -2.71
C GLN A 20 7.79 -8.66 -2.94
N GLY A 21 8.99 -8.67 -3.53
CA GLY A 21 9.70 -9.88 -3.93
C GLY A 21 8.90 -10.72 -4.94
N ASP A 22 9.00 -12.04 -4.82
CA ASP A 22 8.33 -13.01 -5.71
C ASP A 22 6.90 -13.37 -5.28
N CYS A 23 6.34 -12.58 -4.37
CA CYS A 23 5.00 -12.74 -3.82
C CYS A 23 3.97 -11.94 -4.65
N GLY A 24 2.79 -12.51 -4.90
CA GLY A 24 1.67 -11.83 -5.56
C GLY A 24 0.90 -10.83 -4.68
N SER A 25 1.57 -10.21 -3.70
CA SER A 25 0.98 -9.32 -2.70
C SER A 25 0.87 -7.84 -3.12
N CYS A 26 0.93 -7.52 -4.42
CA CYS A 26 0.91 -6.12 -4.90
C CYS A 26 -0.32 -5.33 -4.41
N TRP A 27 -1.44 -6.02 -4.17
CA TRP A 27 -2.65 -5.42 -3.61
C TRP A 27 -2.39 -4.86 -2.20
N ALA A 28 -1.60 -5.54 -1.36
CA ALA A 28 -1.31 -5.11 0.00
C ALA A 28 -0.48 -3.82 0.01
N PHE A 29 0.46 -3.67 -0.92
CA PHE A 29 1.23 -2.45 -1.13
C PHE A 29 0.36 -1.29 -1.64
N GLY A 30 -0.61 -1.58 -2.52
CA GLY A 30 -1.57 -0.58 -2.98
C GLY A 30 -2.48 -0.06 -1.85
N VAL A 31 -2.98 -0.96 -1.01
CA VAL A 31 -3.85 -0.62 0.13
C VAL A 31 -3.10 0.18 1.19
N THR A 32 -1.93 -0.30 1.61
CA THR A 32 -1.10 0.42 2.60
C THR A 32 -0.74 1.81 2.11
N GLY A 33 -0.23 1.96 0.89
CA GLY A 33 0.13 3.27 0.33
C GLY A 33 -1.03 4.27 0.29
N LEU A 34 -2.25 3.81 0.00
CA LEU A 34 -3.45 4.66 0.06
C LEU A 34 -3.75 5.14 1.49
N ILE A 35 -3.69 4.24 2.47
CA ILE A 35 -3.99 4.56 3.87
C ILE A 35 -2.91 5.47 4.46
N GLU A 36 -1.64 5.21 4.15
CA GLU A 36 -0.50 6.07 4.54
C GLU A 36 -0.69 7.50 4.01
N ALA A 37 -1.05 7.65 2.73
CA ALA A 37 -1.31 8.95 2.13
C ALA A 37 -2.51 9.67 2.78
N ALA A 38 -3.61 8.95 3.02
CA ALA A 38 -4.78 9.50 3.69
C ALA A 38 -4.47 9.93 5.14
N HIS A 39 -3.69 9.13 5.86
CA HIS A 39 -3.20 9.45 7.20
C HIS A 39 -2.35 10.72 7.17
N PHE A 40 -1.40 10.82 6.25
CA PHE A 40 -0.56 12.00 6.09
C PHE A 40 -1.39 13.25 5.76
N ILE A 41 -2.37 13.15 4.86
CA ILE A 41 -3.23 14.30 4.49
C ILE A 41 -3.92 14.87 5.74
N ARG A 42 -4.44 13.99 6.61
CA ARG A 42 -5.17 14.35 7.83
C ARG A 42 -4.27 14.80 8.97
N ASN A 43 -3.19 14.06 9.24
CA ASN A 43 -2.41 14.19 10.47
C ASN A 43 -1.04 14.86 10.26
N LYS A 44 -0.62 15.07 9.00
CA LYS A 44 0.71 15.58 8.62
C LYS A 44 1.88 14.72 9.10
N GLU A 45 1.59 13.45 9.36
CA GLU A 45 2.56 12.46 9.80
C GLU A 45 2.55 11.29 8.81
N LEU A 46 3.71 11.00 8.25
CA LEU A 46 3.90 9.86 7.36
C LEU A 46 4.31 8.66 8.22
N ILE A 47 3.41 7.68 8.30
CA ILE A 47 3.65 6.41 8.95
C ILE A 47 3.82 5.33 7.89
N LYS A 48 4.72 4.37 8.15
CA LYS A 48 4.88 3.19 7.29
C LYS A 48 4.07 2.05 7.89
N LEU A 49 3.09 1.56 7.15
CA LEU A 49 2.24 0.45 7.56
C LEU A 49 2.91 -0.89 7.23
N SER A 50 2.40 -1.96 7.83
CA SER A 50 2.90 -3.31 7.59
C SER A 50 2.01 -4.00 6.56
N GLU A 51 2.55 -4.21 5.37
CA GLU A 51 1.93 -5.02 4.32
C GLU A 51 1.78 -6.47 4.80
N GLN A 52 2.79 -6.98 5.52
CA GLN A 52 2.77 -8.34 6.07
C GLN A 52 1.60 -8.57 7.03
N HIS A 53 1.23 -7.57 7.83
CA HIS A 53 0.07 -7.70 8.71
C HIS A 53 -1.24 -7.91 7.93
N LEU A 54 -1.37 -7.27 6.77
CA LEU A 54 -2.51 -7.50 5.87
C LEU A 54 -2.44 -8.88 5.25
N ILE A 55 -1.26 -9.29 4.75
CA ILE A 55 -1.03 -10.60 4.13
C ILE A 55 -1.35 -11.75 5.12
N ASP A 56 -0.82 -11.69 6.34
CA ASP A 56 -1.01 -12.72 7.37
C ASP A 56 -2.47 -12.80 7.85
N GLY A 57 -3.14 -11.64 7.95
CA GLY A 57 -4.54 -11.53 8.37
C GLY A 57 -5.56 -11.91 7.28
N ASN A 58 -5.14 -11.96 6.02
CA ASN A 58 -6.01 -12.22 4.86
C ASN A 58 -6.29 -13.71 4.61
N ASN A 59 -5.76 -14.62 5.44
CA ASN A 59 -5.96 -16.07 5.38
C ASN A 59 -7.42 -16.55 5.59
N LEU A 60 -8.41 -15.64 5.61
CA LEU A 60 -9.83 -15.89 5.91
C LEU A 60 -10.75 -16.01 4.67
N GLY A 61 -10.19 -16.16 3.46
CA GLY A 61 -10.98 -16.52 2.27
C GLY A 61 -11.52 -15.34 1.44
N ASN A 62 -10.86 -14.19 1.51
CA ASN A 62 -11.12 -13.09 0.57
C ASN A 62 -10.57 -13.46 -0.82
N LEU A 63 -11.23 -13.01 -1.90
CA LEU A 63 -10.86 -13.34 -3.29
C LEU A 63 -9.39 -13.00 -3.62
N ASP A 64 -8.83 -12.02 -2.89
CA ASP A 64 -7.48 -11.48 -3.09
C ASP A 64 -6.40 -12.31 -2.38
N ALA A 65 -6.76 -13.13 -1.37
CA ALA A 65 -5.82 -13.94 -0.58
C ALA A 65 -5.14 -15.06 -1.39
N ASN A 66 -5.78 -15.49 -2.48
CA ASN A 66 -5.24 -16.52 -3.35
C ASN A 66 -3.99 -16.06 -4.14
N MET A 67 -3.67 -14.75 -4.12
CA MET A 67 -2.48 -14.21 -4.78
C MET A 67 -1.25 -14.13 -3.86
N ASP A 68 -1.44 -14.18 -2.54
CA ASP A 68 -0.40 -13.86 -1.55
C ASP A 68 0.75 -14.87 -1.51
N HIS A 69 0.54 -16.13 -1.87
CA HIS A 69 1.61 -17.13 -1.91
C HIS A 69 1.74 -17.81 -3.28
N ALA A 70 1.05 -17.26 -4.29
CA ALA A 70 1.19 -17.78 -5.65
C ALA A 70 2.55 -17.33 -6.21
N PRO A 71 3.43 -18.27 -6.60
CA PRO A 71 4.62 -17.91 -7.35
C PRO A 71 4.18 -17.26 -8.66
N ARG A 72 4.75 -16.09 -8.97
CA ARG A 72 4.53 -15.46 -10.28
C ARG A 72 5.04 -16.40 -11.38
N PRO A 73 4.31 -16.58 -12.50
CA PRO A 73 4.77 -17.39 -13.63
C PRO A 73 6.02 -16.80 -14.29
#